data_AF-A0A198WW70-F1
#
_entry.id   AF-A0A198WW70-F1
#
_cell.length_a   1.000
_cell.length_b   1.000
_cell.length_c   1.000
_cell.angle_alpha   90.00
_cell.angle_beta   90.00
_cell.angle_gamma   90.00
#
_symmetry.space_group_name_H-M   'P 1'
#
loop_
_entity.id
_entity.type
_entity.pdbx_description
1 polymer ?
#
loop_
_entity_poly.entity_id
_entity_poly.type
_entity_poly.pdbx_seq_one_letter_code
_entity_poly.pdbx_strand_id
1 'polypeptide(L)'
;MKKLAFSLIVATAGMMAISANAMSPKTVQYTCQGGKSVNVKYIFNDADLPSKAVVSFSGKTVGMPINLNASDMTSSIFGFGGYNMTADYIDAKNYNQVGIATITDPKNKTLFKNCNPR
;
A
#
# COMPACT_ATOMS: atom_id res chain seq x y z
N MET A 1 -58.54 -4.88 -41.52
CA MET A 1 -57.42 -5.45 -42.31
C MET A 1 -56.53 -4.26 -42.66
N LYS A 2 -55.31 -4.05 -42.16
CA LYS A 2 -54.12 -4.92 -42.09
C LYS A 2 -53.26 -4.53 -40.88
N LYS A 3 -52.53 -5.52 -40.38
CA LYS A 3 -51.51 -5.48 -39.32
C LYS A 3 -50.21 -4.86 -39.84
N LEU A 4 -49.27 -4.63 -38.90
CA LEU A 4 -47.79 -4.56 -39.01
C LEU A 4 -47.22 -3.17 -38.67
N ALA A 5 -46.14 -2.98 -37.92
CA ALA A 5 -45.39 -3.79 -36.95
C ALA A 5 -44.35 -2.86 -36.30
N PHE A 6 -43.96 -3.23 -35.07
CA PHE A 6 -42.82 -2.83 -34.26
C PHE A 6 -41.53 -2.41 -34.99
N SER A 7 -40.82 -1.42 -34.44
CA SER A 7 -39.53 -1.68 -33.74
C SER A 7 -38.96 -0.43 -33.07
N LEU A 8 -38.83 -0.50 -31.75
CA LEU A 8 -37.95 0.34 -30.94
C LEU A 8 -36.55 -0.29 -30.98
N ILE A 9 -35.58 0.40 -31.56
CA ILE A 9 -34.16 0.04 -31.38
C ILE A 9 -33.68 0.82 -30.16
N VAL A 10 -33.66 0.16 -29.00
CA VAL A 10 -32.94 0.65 -27.82
C VAL A 10 -31.52 0.11 -27.93
N ALA A 11 -30.58 0.96 -28.32
CA ALA A 11 -29.16 0.66 -28.22
C ALA A 11 -28.74 0.78 -26.75
N THR A 12 -28.79 -0.33 -26.00
CA THR A 12 -28.13 -0.41 -24.69
C THR A 12 -26.64 -0.55 -24.93
N ALA A 13 -25.88 0.55 -24.82
CA ALA A 13 -24.44 0.50 -24.68
C ALA A 13 -24.13 -0.17 -23.33
N GLY A 14 -23.80 -1.47 -23.37
CA GLY A 14 -23.36 -2.21 -22.20
C GLY A 14 -22.02 -1.65 -21.72
N MET A 15 -22.02 -1.05 -20.53
CA MET A 15 -20.78 -0.71 -19.83
C MET A 15 -20.12 -2.03 -19.41
N MET A 16 -19.02 -2.41 -20.06
CA MET A 16 -18.18 -3.49 -19.55
C MET A 16 -17.52 -3.00 -18.27
N ALA A 17 -18.04 -3.43 -17.12
CA ALA A 17 -17.37 -3.24 -15.85
C ALA A 17 -16.11 -4.13 -15.85
N ILE A 18 -14.96 -3.52 -16.13
CA ILE A 18 -13.65 -4.13 -15.83
C ILE A 18 -13.56 -4.26 -14.31
N SER A 19 -13.75 -5.48 -13.79
CA SER A 19 -13.48 -5.78 -12.40
C SER A 19 -11.98 -5.70 -12.17
N ALA A 20 -11.48 -4.56 -11.68
CA ALA A 20 -10.12 -4.45 -11.17
C ALA A 20 -10.03 -5.28 -9.90
N ASN A 21 -9.33 -6.41 -9.95
CA ASN A 21 -9.05 -7.24 -8.78
C ASN A 21 -7.93 -6.58 -7.96
N ALA A 22 -8.25 -5.47 -7.28
CA ALA A 22 -7.30 -4.82 -6.39
C ALA A 22 -6.94 -5.77 -5.25
N MET A 23 -5.64 -6.03 -5.05
CA MET A 23 -5.18 -6.86 -3.94
C MET A 23 -5.65 -6.27 -2.61
N SER A 24 -6.24 -7.11 -1.75
CA SER A 24 -6.62 -6.71 -0.40
C SER A 24 -5.40 -6.20 0.38
N PRO A 25 -5.45 -4.98 0.94
CA PRO A 25 -4.36 -4.43 1.74
C PRO A 25 -3.95 -5.38 2.88
N LYS A 26 -2.66 -5.47 3.16
CA LYS A 26 -2.09 -6.38 4.17
C LYS A 26 -1.53 -5.60 5.34
N THR A 27 -1.93 -5.93 6.57
CA THR A 27 -1.44 -5.25 7.77
C THR A 27 -0.47 -6.13 8.52
N VAL A 28 0.67 -5.58 8.91
CA VAL A 28 1.70 -6.23 9.73
C VAL A 28 1.92 -5.40 10.98
N GLN A 29 1.97 -6.07 12.12
CA GLN A 29 2.37 -5.46 13.38
C GLN A 29 3.86 -5.69 13.59
N TYR A 30 4.57 -4.64 14.00
CA TYR A 30 6.01 -4.69 14.23
C TYR A 30 6.35 -4.46 15.70
N THR A 31 7.40 -5.13 16.16
CA THR A 31 8.13 -4.76 17.39
C THR A 31 9.43 -4.10 17.00
N CYS A 32 9.72 -2.94 17.58
CA CYS A 32 10.89 -2.14 17.30
C CYS A 32 11.79 -2.03 18.53
N GLN A 33 13.00 -1.52 18.30
CA GLN A 33 13.94 -1.18 19.36
C GLN A 33 13.27 -0.31 20.45
N GLY A 34 13.62 -0.58 21.71
CA GLY A 34 13.07 0.14 22.86
C GLY A 34 11.64 -0.27 23.22
N GLY A 35 11.19 -1.45 22.78
CA GLY A 35 9.87 -1.99 23.12
C GLY A 35 8.70 -1.30 22.44
N LYS A 36 8.97 -0.47 21.42
CA LYS A 36 7.93 0.23 20.66
C LYS A 36 7.22 -0.71 19.71
N SER A 37 5.98 -0.38 19.36
CA SER A 37 5.20 -1.10 18.36
C SER A 37 4.57 -0.16 17.35
N VAL A 38 4.42 -0.63 16.12
CA VAL A 38 3.80 0.11 15.02
C VAL A 38 3.04 -0.87 14.12
N ASN A 39 1.89 -0.43 13.60
CA ASN A 39 1.15 -1.18 12.59
C ASN A 39 1.41 -0.55 11.22
N VAL A 40 1.74 -1.37 10.23
CA VAL A 40 1.93 -0.93 8.85
C VAL A 40 0.99 -1.71 7.94
N LYS A 41 0.15 -1.00 7.21
CA LYS A 41 -0.71 -1.56 6.17
C LYS A 41 -0.10 -1.29 4.79
N TYR A 42 0.32 -2.35 4.12
CA TYR A 42 0.85 -2.31 2.76
C TYR A 42 -0.27 -2.45 1.73
N ILE A 43 -0.16 -1.67 0.66
CA ILE A 43 -1.03 -1.72 -0.51
C ILE A 43 -0.14 -2.03 -1.71
N PHE A 44 -0.52 -3.06 -2.47
CA PHE A 44 0.22 -3.54 -3.64
C PHE A 44 -0.51 -3.16 -4.92
N ASN A 45 0.24 -3.01 -6.01
CA ASN A 45 -0.32 -2.88 -7.34
C ASN A 45 -0.60 -4.27 -7.96
N ASP A 46 -1.11 -4.29 -9.19
CA ASP A 46 -1.46 -5.54 -9.90
C ASP A 46 -0.24 -6.39 -10.28
N ALA A 47 0.98 -5.87 -10.10
CA ALA A 47 2.24 -6.59 -10.29
C ALA A 47 2.83 -7.11 -8.96
N ASP A 48 2.03 -7.13 -7.88
CA ASP A 48 2.43 -7.56 -6.53
C ASP A 48 3.53 -6.70 -5.89
N LEU A 49 3.80 -5.49 -6.42
CA LEU A 49 4.78 -4.55 -5.90
C LEU A 49 4.14 -3.52 -4.96
N PRO A 50 4.83 -3.10 -3.90
CA PRO A 50 4.27 -2.17 -2.94
C PRO A 50 4.12 -0.78 -3.56
N SER A 51 2.92 -0.23 -3.47
CA SER A 51 2.60 1.13 -3.95
C SER A 51 2.51 2.14 -2.80
N LYS A 52 2.14 1.69 -1.59
CA LYS A 52 1.93 2.55 -0.42
C LYS A 52 2.05 1.76 0.87
N ALA A 53 2.66 2.38 1.88
CA ALA A 53 2.67 1.95 3.27
C ALA A 53 1.85 2.92 4.12
N VAL A 54 0.89 2.43 4.89
CA VAL A 54 0.10 3.23 5.83
C VAL A 54 0.54 2.88 7.24
N VAL A 55 1.29 3.79 7.87
CA VAL A 55 1.90 3.59 9.18
C VAL A 55 1.01 4.24 10.25
N SER A 56 0.66 3.46 11.27
CA SER A 56 -0.21 3.90 12.36
C SER A 56 0.44 3.71 13.73
N PHE A 57 0.53 4.79 14.50
CA PHE A 57 1.14 4.84 15.84
C PHE A 57 0.57 5.99 16.68
N SER A 58 0.39 5.77 17.99
CA SER A 58 0.03 6.83 18.95
C SER A 58 -1.10 7.78 18.49
N GLY A 59 -2.18 7.22 17.92
CA GLY A 59 -3.33 7.99 17.43
C GLY A 59 -3.10 8.71 16.08
N LYS A 60 -1.93 8.54 15.46
CA LYS A 60 -1.59 9.11 14.16
C LYS A 60 -1.55 8.02 13.08
N THR A 61 -2.01 8.38 11.90
CA THR A 61 -1.88 7.57 10.68
C THR A 61 -1.27 8.41 9.56
N VAL A 62 -0.27 7.86 8.88
CA VAL A 62 0.40 8.50 7.75
C VAL A 62 0.44 7.52 6.58
N GLY A 63 -0.10 7.92 5.43
CA GLY A 63 0.03 7.18 4.18
C GLY A 63 1.26 7.66 3.41
N MET A 64 2.21 6.75 3.16
CA MET A 64 3.46 7.01 2.46
C MET A 64 3.49 6.18 1.17
N PRO A 65 3.38 6.79 -0.03
CA PRO A 65 3.62 6.10 -1.28
C PRO A 65 5.07 5.61 -1.36
N ILE A 66 5.31 4.58 -2.17
CA ILE A 66 6.67 4.13 -2.50
C ILE A 66 7.40 5.26 -3.24
N ASN A 67 8.65 5.49 -2.88
CA ASN A 67 9.57 6.37 -3.59
C ASN A 67 10.42 5.53 -4.54
N LEU A 68 10.01 5.47 -5.80
CA LEU A 68 10.70 4.69 -6.84
C LEU A 68 12.10 5.22 -7.17
N ASN A 69 12.38 6.49 -6.90
CA ASN A 69 13.70 7.08 -7.14
C ASN A 69 14.72 6.71 -6.04
N ALA A 70 14.24 6.24 -4.89
CA ALA A 70 15.07 5.90 -3.74
C ALA A 70 15.06 4.41 -3.39
N SER A 71 14.10 3.65 -3.92
CA SER A 71 14.01 2.19 -3.77
C SER A 71 14.88 1.50 -4.81
N ASP A 72 15.35 0.29 -4.49
CA ASP A 72 16.11 -0.57 -5.40
C ASP A 72 15.79 -2.05 -5.18
N MET A 73 16.59 -2.95 -5.74
CA MET A 73 16.40 -4.40 -5.62
C MET A 73 16.63 -4.96 -4.22
N THR A 74 17.18 -4.16 -3.30
CA THR A 74 17.52 -4.55 -1.93
C THR A 74 16.69 -3.83 -0.88
N SER A 75 16.10 -2.68 -1.23
CA SER A 75 15.45 -1.79 -0.28
C SER A 75 14.17 -1.15 -0.83
N SER A 76 13.18 -0.98 0.06
CA SER A 76 11.92 -0.30 -0.23
C SER A 76 11.83 0.98 0.60
N ILE A 77 11.75 2.12 -0.07
CA ILE A 77 11.66 3.44 0.57
C ILE A 77 10.27 4.01 0.36
N PHE A 78 9.57 4.36 1.43
CA PHE A 78 8.27 5.03 1.39
C PHE A 78 8.39 6.42 2.02
N GLY A 79 7.71 7.43 1.47
CA GLY A 79 7.72 8.75 2.10
C GLY A 79 6.61 9.69 1.66
N PHE A 80 6.17 10.56 2.57
CA PHE A 80 5.22 11.63 2.30
C PHE A 80 5.32 12.74 3.36
N GLY A 81 5.29 14.00 2.93
CA GLY A 81 5.24 15.14 3.85
C GLY A 81 6.37 15.18 4.88
N GLY A 82 7.57 14.71 4.50
CA GLY A 82 8.76 14.62 5.36
C GLY A 82 8.85 13.35 6.21
N TYR A 83 7.79 12.54 6.31
CA TYR A 83 7.91 11.19 6.87
C TYR A 83 8.64 10.28 5.88
N ASN A 84 9.54 9.44 6.39
CA ASN A 84 10.18 8.39 5.62
C ASN A 84 10.14 7.06 6.37
N MET A 85 10.07 5.97 5.60
CA MET A 85 10.19 4.60 6.08
C MET A 85 11.15 3.85 5.15
N THR A 86 12.15 3.21 5.74
CA THR A 86 13.14 2.38 5.05
C THR A 86 13.00 0.95 5.53
N ALA A 87 12.78 0.03 4.59
CA ALA A 87 12.74 -1.40 4.81
C ALA A 87 13.61 -2.11 3.77
N ASP A 88 13.88 -3.39 3.96
CA ASP A 88 14.44 -4.21 2.88
C ASP A 88 13.42 -4.32 1.72
N TYR A 89 13.79 -5.00 0.64
CA TYR A 89 12.90 -5.23 -0.48
C TYR A 89 11.59 -5.91 -0.04
N ILE A 90 10.45 -5.33 -0.40
CA ILE A 90 9.10 -5.80 -0.07
C ILE A 90 8.31 -6.09 -1.36
N ASP A 91 7.58 -7.20 -1.37
CA ASP A 91 6.54 -7.53 -2.33
C ASP A 91 5.36 -8.23 -1.62
N ALA A 92 4.32 -8.58 -2.37
CA ALA A 92 3.14 -9.23 -1.81
C ALA A 92 3.40 -10.63 -1.21
N LYS A 93 4.57 -11.22 -1.46
CA LYS A 93 4.96 -12.57 -1.00
C LYS A 93 5.76 -12.51 0.29
N ASN A 94 6.58 -11.48 0.49
CA ASN A 94 7.51 -11.39 1.63
C ASN A 94 7.14 -10.30 2.68
N TYR A 95 6.10 -9.48 2.44
CA TYR A 95 5.78 -8.31 3.26
C TYR A 95 5.69 -8.53 4.78
N ASN A 96 5.33 -9.74 5.23
CA ASN A 96 5.20 -10.12 6.63
C ASN A 96 6.45 -10.77 7.23
N GLN A 97 7.54 -10.86 6.46
CA GLN A 97 8.83 -11.44 6.86
C GLN A 97 9.95 -10.39 6.90
N VAL A 98 9.73 -9.24 6.26
CA VAL A 98 10.73 -8.18 6.09
C VAL A 98 10.70 -7.20 7.25
N GLY A 99 11.89 -6.85 7.75
CA GLY A 99 12.09 -5.84 8.78
C GLY A 99 12.03 -4.41 8.24
N ILE A 100 11.74 -3.46 9.14
CA ILE A 100 11.82 -2.02 8.87
C ILE A 100 13.06 -1.50 9.59
N ALA A 101 14.01 -0.94 8.84
CA ALA A 101 15.22 -0.35 9.39
C ALA A 101 14.89 0.90 10.21
N THR A 102 14.16 1.85 9.63
CA THR A 102 13.80 3.11 10.29
C THR A 102 12.45 3.66 9.81
N ILE A 103 11.79 4.41 10.70
CA ILE A 103 10.71 5.35 10.36
C ILE A 103 11.03 6.69 11.02
N THR A 104 11.07 7.77 10.23
CA THR A 104 11.41 9.13 10.69
C THR A 104 10.24 10.10 10.50
N ASP A 105 10.24 11.17 11.30
CA ASP A 105 9.31 12.29 11.16
C ASP A 105 9.89 13.40 10.23
N PRO A 106 9.12 14.46 9.91
CA PRO A 106 9.56 15.56 9.05
C PRO A 106 10.74 16.38 9.58
N LYS A 107 11.13 16.19 10.84
CA LYS A 107 12.32 16.79 11.46
C LYS A 107 13.49 15.80 11.49
N ASN A 108 13.41 14.70 10.74
CA ASN A 108 14.38 13.60 10.72
C ASN A 108 14.56 12.90 12.08
N LYS A 109 13.61 13.04 13.00
CA LYS A 109 13.66 12.30 14.27
C LYS A 109 13.23 10.86 14.03
N THR A 110 14.06 9.91 14.44
CA THR A 110 13.71 8.48 14.40
C THR A 110 12.58 8.18 15.37
N LEU A 111 11.42 7.80 14.82
CA LEU A 111 10.26 7.38 15.59
C LEU A 111 10.38 5.89 15.95
N PHE A 112 10.74 5.08 14.96
CA PHE A 112 10.89 3.63 15.06
C PHE A 112 12.20 3.19 14.39
N LYS A 113 12.86 2.19 14.97
CA LYS A 113 14.14 1.66 14.49
C LYS A 113 14.21 0.15 14.73
N ASN A 114 14.86 -0.58 13.83
CA ASN A 114 15.10 -2.03 13.91
C ASN A 114 13.81 -2.79 14.29
N CYS A 115 12.83 -2.70 13.41
CA CYS A 115 11.51 -3.26 13.61
C CYS A 115 11.39 -4.62 12.92
N ASN A 116 10.93 -5.64 13.64
CA ASN A 116 10.66 -6.96 13.11
C ASN A 116 9.16 -7.27 13.13
N PRO A 117 8.62 -7.95 12.11
CA PRO A 117 7.25 -8.46 12.13
C PRO A 117 6.98 -9.31 13.39
N ARG A 118 5.76 -9.23 13.92
CA ARG A 118 5.24 -10.13 14.96
C ARG A 118 4.46 -11.30 14.37
#